data_AF-A0A0K1ZVC9-F1
#
_entry.id   AF-A0A0K1ZVC9-F1
#
_cell.length_a   1.000
_cell.length_b   1.000
_cell.length_c   1.000
_cell.angle_alpha   90.00
_cell.angle_beta   90.00
_cell.angle_gamma   90.00
#
_symmetry.space_group_name_H-M   'P 1'
#
loop_
_entity.id
_entity.type
_entity.pdbx_description
1 polymer ?
#
loop_
_entity_poly.entity_id
_entity_poly.type
_entity_poly.pdbx_seq_one_letter_code
_entity_poly.pdbx_strand_id
1 'polypeptide(L)' 'MMLEHVLLLSPHLFSLGLYGLIRSRNMVRALMCLELILNAVNLNFVTFSDFFDSRQLKGSIFSIFLIAIAAAEAAIG' A
#
# COMPACT_ATOMS: atom_id res chain seq x y z
N MET A 1 -9.83 -4.84 18.24
CA MET A 1 -9.38 -6.12 17.65
C MET A 1 -9.18 -6.02 16.14
N MET A 2 -10.19 -5.78 15.29
CA MET A 2 -9.97 -5.79 13.83
C MET A 2 -8.93 -4.76 13.35
N LEU A 3 -8.93 -3.54 13.89
CA LEU A 3 -7.97 -2.49 13.53
C LEU A 3 -6.51 -2.88 13.81
N GLU A 4 -6.23 -3.49 14.95
CA GLU A 4 -4.86 -3.90 15.32
C GLU A 4 -4.31 -4.96 14.37
N HIS A 5 -5.17 -5.88 13.91
CA HIS A 5 -4.77 -6.90 12.94
C HIS A 5 -4.37 -6.26 11.59
N VAL A 6 -5.13 -5.26 11.15
CA VAL A 6 -4.89 -4.53 9.90
C VAL A 6 -3.63 -3.65 10.01
N LEU A 7 -3.41 -3.02 11.17
CA LEU A 7 -2.21 -2.23 11.47
C LEU A 7 -0.95 -3.08 11.57
N LEU A 8 -1.06 -4.32 12.05
CA LEU A 8 0.03 -5.30 12.06
C LEU A 8 0.24 -5.91 10.67
N LEU A 9 -0.81 -6.18 9.91
CA LEU A 9 -0.72 -6.76 8.58
C LEU A 9 -0.01 -5.83 7.58
N SER A 10 -0.31 -4.52 7.64
CA SER A 10 0.26 -3.52 6.72
C SER A 10 1.81 -3.53 6.69
N PRO A 11 2.55 -3.40 7.81
CA PRO A 11 4.01 -3.43 7.80
C PRO A 11 4.58 -4.80 7.42
N HIS A 12 3.86 -5.90 7.66
CA HIS A 12 4.28 -7.23 7.19
C HIS A 12 4.23 -7.31 5.66
N LEU A 13 3.12 -6.87 5.05
CA LEU A 13 2.99 -6.79 3.59
C LEU A 13 4.03 -5.83 2.99
N PHE A 14 4.24 -4.67 3.60
CA PHE A 14 5.27 -3.72 3.16
C PHE A 14 6.68 -4.35 3.18
N SER A 15 7.02 -5.06 4.24
CA SER A 15 8.33 -5.72 4.39
C SER A 15 8.53 -6.85 3.38
N LEU A 16 7.48 -7.63 3.11
CA LEU A 16 7.50 -8.67 2.08
C LEU A 16 7.66 -8.09 0.67
N GLY A 17 6.94 -7.00 0.38
CA GLY A 17 7.07 -6.28 -0.88
C GLY A 17 8.47 -5.70 -1.07
N LEU A 18 9.04 -5.09 -0.02
CA LEU A 18 10.39 -4.54 -0.04
C LEU A 18 11.44 -5.64 -0.24
N TYR A 19 11.31 -6.76 0.48
CA TYR A 19 12.18 -7.92 0.30
C TYR A 19 12.10 -8.49 -1.12
N GLY A 20 10.88 -8.63 -1.65
CA GLY A 20 10.63 -9.10 -3.01
C GLY A 20 11.22 -8.17 -4.07
N LEU A 21 11.10 -6.85 -3.87
CA LEU A 21 11.64 -5.82 -4.76
C LEU A 21 13.17 -5.93 -4.86
N ILE A 22 13.87 -6.01 -3.72
CA ILE A 22 15.33 -6.12 -3.67
C ILE A 22 15.83 -7.44 -4.28
N ARG A 23 15.10 -8.54 -4.08
CA ARG A 23 15.46 -9.87 -4.61
C ARG A 23 15.05 -10.04 -6.09
N SER A 24 14.24 -9.14 -6.64
CA SER A 24 13.70 -9.29 -7.98
C SER A 24 14.82 -9.27 -9.03
N ARG A 25 14.84 -10.28 -9.90
CA ARG A 25 15.77 -10.36 -11.04
C ARG A 25 15.11 -10.03 -12.38
N ASN A 26 13.78 -9.87 -12.36
CA ASN A 26 12.96 -9.60 -13.53
C ASN A 26 12.18 -8.31 -13.29
N MET A 27 12.10 -7.45 -14.30
CA MET A 27 11.40 -6.16 -14.20
C MET A 27 9.93 -6.33 -13.82
N VAL A 28 9.20 -7.25 -14.45
CA VAL A 28 7.80 -7.56 -14.12
C VAL A 28 7.62 -7.96 -12.65
N ARG A 29 8.60 -8.70 -12.10
CA ARG A 29 8.55 -9.12 -10.70
C ARG A 29 8.83 -7.95 -9.75
N ALA A 30 9.70 -7.03 -10.15
CA ALA A 30 9.97 -5.81 -9.42
C ALA A 30 8.70 -4.94 -9.35
N LEU A 31 8.01 -4.73 -10.48
CA LEU A 31 6.76 -3.96 -10.56
C LEU A 31 5.65 -4.60 -9.69
N MET A 32 5.49 -5.93 -9.76
CA MET A 32 4.53 -6.64 -8.89
C MET A 32 4.85 -6.47 -7.39
N CYS A 33 6.12 -6.43 -7.01
CA CYS A 33 6.52 -6.14 -5.63
C CYS A 33 6.26 -4.67 -5.24
N LEU A 34 6.43 -3.74 -6.18
CA LEU A 34 6.12 -2.33 -5.96
C LEU A 34 4.61 -2.12 -5.73
N GLU A 35 3.77 -2.77 -6.52
CA GLU A 35 2.31 -2.77 -6.33
C GLU A 35 1.91 -3.29 -4.93
N LEU A 36 2.58 -4.34 -4.46
CA LEU A 36 2.36 -4.88 -3.11
C LEU A 36 2.74 -3.87 -2.01
N ILE A 37 3.81 -3.10 -2.21
CA ILE A 37 4.23 -2.02 -1.31
C ILE A 37 3.19 -0.90 -1.30
N LEU A 38 2.74 -0.44 -2.47
CA LEU A 38 1.74 0.62 -2.59
C LEU A 38 0.40 0.21 -1.95
N ASN A 39 0.02 -1.06 -2.09
CA ASN A 39 -1.19 -1.59 -1.45
C ASN A 39 -1.07 -1.63 0.08
N ALA A 40 0.09 -2.02 0.63
CA ALA A 40 0.34 -2.00 2.07
C ALA A 40 0.25 -0.58 2.65
N VAL A 41 0.77 0.42 1.92
CA VAL A 41 0.67 1.84 2.29
C VAL A 41 -0.79 2.32 2.26
N ASN A 42 -1.56 1.93 1.23
CA ASN A 42 -2.99 2.23 1.16
C ASN A 42 -3.78 1.69 2.35
N LEU A 43 -3.53 0.43 2.71
CA LEU A 43 -4.17 -0.25 3.82
C LEU A 43 -3.89 0.48 5.15
N ASN A 44 -2.66 0.97 5.31
CA ASN A 44 -2.28 1.81 6.44
C ASN A 44 -3.06 3.14 6.47
N PHE A 45 -3.09 3.88 5.34
CA PHE A 45 -3.80 5.17 5.24
C PHE A 45 -5.29 5.07 5.51
N VAL A 46 -5.98 4.06 4.95
CA VAL A 46 -7.41 3.84 5.21
C VAL A 46 -7.66 3.55 6.69
N THR A 47 -6.81 2.71 7.30
CA THR A 47 -6.94 2.34 8.72
C THR A 47 -6.69 3.52 9.65
N PHE A 48 -5.68 4.35 9.36
CA PHE A 48 -5.42 5.58 10.11
C PHE A 48 -6.54 6.61 9.93
N SER A 49 -7.13 6.69 8.72
CA SER A 49 -8.29 7.55 8.47
C SER A 49 -9.50 7.14 9.31
N ASP A 50 -9.73 5.83 9.45
CA ASP A 50 -10.82 5.29 10.26
C ASP A 50 -10.59 5.52 11.77
N PHE A 51 -9.34 5.37 12.24
CA PHE A 51 -8.99 5.52 13.66
C PHE A 51 -8.95 6.96 14.18
N PHE A 52 -8.35 7.89 13.43
CA PHE A 52 -8.11 9.26 13.91
C PHE A 52 -9.17 10.27 13.46
N ASP A 53 -9.75 10.12 12.26
CA ASP A 53 -10.47 11.22 11.63
C ASP A 53 -11.61 10.75 10.71
N SER A 54 -12.58 10.05 11.28
CA SER A 54 -13.77 9.57 10.55
C SER A 54 -14.60 10.70 9.92
N ARG A 55 -14.37 11.96 10.30
CA ARG A 55 -15.11 13.13 9.79
C ARG A 55 -14.42 13.83 8.61
N GLN A 56 -13.09 13.82 8.54
CA GLN A 56 -12.36 14.53 7.48
C GLN A 56 -11.91 13.63 6.33
N LEU A 57 -11.97 12.29 6.46
CA LEU A 57 -11.72 11.29 5.40
C LEU A 57 -10.40 11.49 4.61
N LYS A 58 -9.43 12.22 5.18
CA LYS A 58 -8.21 12.63 4.49
C LYS A 58 -7.36 11.45 4.04
N GLY A 59 -7.25 10.42 4.89
CA GLY A 59 -6.49 9.22 4.56
C GLY A 59 -7.16 8.40 3.44
N SER A 60 -8.49 8.28 3.46
CA SER A 60 -9.24 7.61 2.39
C SER A 60 -9.11 8.34 1.04
N ILE A 61 -9.14 9.67 1.04
CA ILE A 61 -8.94 10.47 -0.18
C ILE A 61 -7.51 10.27 -0.72
N PHE A 62 -6.50 10.28 0.15
CA PHE A 62 -5.12 10.05 -0.25
C PHE A 62 -4.90 8.64 -0.82
N SER A 63 -5.60 7.63 -0.31
CA SER A 63 -5.52 6.27 -0.83
C SER A 63 -6.00 6.16 -2.29
N ILE A 64 -6.99 6.95 -2.69
CA ILE A 64 -7.46 6.98 -4.08
C ILE A 64 -6.37 7.53 -5.01
N PHE A 65 -5.63 8.56 -4.58
CA PHE A 65 -4.49 9.07 -5.34
C PHE A 65 -3.36 8.04 -5.44
N LEU A 66 -3.07 7.29 -4.37
CA LEU A 66 -2.10 6.19 -4.41
C LEU A 66 -2.51 5.11 -5.41
N ILE A 67 -3.79 4.75 -5.49
CA ILE A 67 -4.30 3.80 -6.50
C ILE A 67 -4.14 4.37 -7.92
N ALA A 68 -4.39 5.66 -8.12
CA ALA A 68 -4.19 6.30 -9.42
C ALA A 68 -2.71 6.31 -9.85
N ILE A 69 -1.79 6.53 -8.90
CA ILE A 69 -0.34 6.46 -9.15
C ILE A 69 0.09 5.03 -9.48
N ALA A 70 -0.39 4.04 -8.73
CA ALA A 70 -0.16 2.62 -9.01
C ALA A 70 -0.62 2.24 -10.44
N ALA A 71 -1.82 2.66 -10.82
CA ALA A 71 -2.35 2.42 -12.16
C ALA A 71 -1.53 3.11 -13.27
N ALA A 72 -1.06 4.33 -13.02
CA ALA A 72 -0.21 5.06 -13.96
C ALA A 72 1.18 4.40 -14.09
N GLU A 73 1.77 3.96 -12.97
CA GLU A 73 3.07 3.28 -12.95
C GLU A 73 3.02 1.94 -13.66
N ALA A 74 2.00 1.11 -13.40
CA ALA A 74 1.77 -0.16 -14.10
C ALA A 74 1.49 -0.02 -15.60
N ALA A 75 1.05 1.14 -16.08
CA ALA A 75 0.89 1.42 -17.51
C ALA A 75 2.19 1.85 -18.19
N ILE A 76 3.15 2.38 -17.42
CA ILE A 76 4.45 2.86 -17.92
C ILE A 76 5.51 1.75 -17.86
N GLY A 77 5.53 0.96 -16.78
CA GLY A 77 6.46 -0.15 -16.56
C GLY A 77 6.18 -1.36 -17.43
#